data_AF-K4IF71-F1
#
_entry.id   AF-K4IF71-F1
#
_cell.length_a   1.000
_cell.length_b   1.000
_cell.length_c   1.000
_cell.angle_alpha   90.00
_cell.angle_beta   90.00
_cell.angle_gamma   90.00
#
_symmetry.space_group_name_H-M   'P 1'
#
loop_
_entity.id
_entity.type
_entity.pdbx_description
1 polymer ?
#
loop_
_entity_poly.entity_id
_entity_poly.type
_entity_poly.pdbx_seq_one_letter_code
_entity_poly.pdbx_strand_id
1 'polypeptide(L)' 'MDNNTFKIELVKLILNIDNNNFIKRITALINNEKSDFWKELTKYEQAKIKKGIEQLDYIKRTSYKEILKKIS' A
#
# COMPACT_ATOMS: atom_id res chain seq x y z
N MET A 1 -4.51 -14.50 20.18
CA MET A 1 -3.11 -15.01 20.08
C MET A 1 -2.16 -13.92 20.51
N ASP A 2 -1.08 -14.29 21.18
CA ASP A 2 0.02 -13.37 21.51
C ASP A 2 0.81 -12.97 20.24
N ASN A 3 1.30 -11.74 20.18
CA ASN A 3 2.01 -11.19 19.01
C ASN A 3 3.28 -12.00 18.68
N ASN A 4 3.98 -12.54 19.69
CA ASN A 4 5.17 -13.35 19.46
C ASN A 4 4.80 -14.74 18.91
N THR A 5 3.67 -15.29 19.36
CA THR A 5 3.16 -16.57 18.83
C THR A 5 2.85 -16.45 17.33
N PHE A 6 2.19 -15.37 16.93
CA PHE A 6 1.88 -15.11 15.52
C PHE A 6 3.14 -14.97 14.64
N LYS A 7 4.17 -14.26 15.12
CA LYS A 7 5.45 -14.12 14.40
C LYS A 7 6.14 -15.47 14.20
N ILE A 8 6.14 -16.33 15.21
CA ILE A 8 6.76 -17.66 15.14
C ILE A 8 6.04 -18.54 14.10
N GLU A 9 4.71 -18.52 14.08
CA GLU A 9 3.94 -19.27 13.08
C GLU A 9 4.21 -18.78 11.66
N LEU A 10 4.30 -17.46 11.46
CA LEU A 10 4.65 -16.88 10.16
C LEU A 10 6.03 -17.33 9.69
N VAL A 11 7.04 -17.33 10.57
CA VAL A 11 8.38 -17.84 10.25
C VAL A 11 8.35 -19.31 9.84
N LYS A 12 7.61 -20.15 10.57
CA LYS A 12 7.46 -21.57 10.22
C LYS A 12 6.82 -21.77 8.85
N LEU A 13 5.79 -20.99 8.53
CA LEU A 13 5.16 -21.03 7.21
C LEU A 13 6.15 -20.67 6.10
N ILE A 14 6.96 -19.62 6.29
CA ILE A 14 7.97 -19.19 5.32
C ILE A 14 9.06 -20.26 5.12
N LEU A 15 9.52 -20.90 6.20
CA LEU A 15 10.55 -21.94 6.14
C LEU A 15 10.13 -23.19 5.34
N ASN A 16 8.82 -23.44 5.23
CA ASN A 16 8.27 -24.59 4.50
C ASN A 16 8.02 -24.30 3.00
N ILE A 17 8.45 -23.16 2.47
CA ILE A 17 8.20 -22.78 1.07
C ILE A 17 9.43 -23.04 0.22
N ASP A 18 9.30 -23.94 -0.76
CA ASP A 18 10.37 -24.24 -1.72
C ASP A 18 10.43 -23.27 -2.92
N ASN A 19 9.39 -22.45 -3.10
CA ASN A 19 9.30 -21.53 -4.22
C ASN A 19 10.12 -20.25 -3.98
N ASN A 20 11.35 -20.22 -4.48
CA ASN A 20 12.26 -19.07 -4.41
C ASN A 20 11.66 -17.75 -4.95
N ASN A 21 10.80 -17.80 -5.97
CA ASN A 21 10.17 -16.59 -6.50
C ASN A 21 9.15 -16.01 -5.50
N PHE A 22 8.42 -16.89 -4.81
CA PHE A 22 7.49 -16.48 -3.76
C PHE A 22 8.22 -15.87 -2.56
N ILE A 23 9.33 -16.49 -2.12
CA ILE A 23 10.19 -15.94 -1.07
C ILE A 23 10.68 -14.53 -1.43
N LYS A 24 11.16 -14.32 -2.67
CA LYS A 24 11.60 -12.99 -3.14
C LYS A 24 10.49 -11.94 -3.05
N ARG A 25 9.25 -12.29 -3.40
CA ARG A 25 8.10 -11.38 -3.33
C ARG A 25 7.74 -11.01 -1.89
N ILE A 26 7.75 -11.98 -0.97
CA ILE A 26 7.52 -11.71 0.46
C ILE A 26 8.62 -10.82 1.03
N THR A 27 9.88 -11.10 0.71
CA THR A 27 11.00 -10.28 1.15
C THR A 27 10.90 -8.84 0.65
N ALA A 28 10.52 -8.64 -0.61
CA ALA A 28 10.28 -7.30 -1.15
C ALA A 28 9.15 -6.59 -0.39
N LEU A 29 8.04 -7.28 -0.11
CA LEU A 29 6.90 -6.72 0.63
C LEU A 29 7.30 -6.29 2.06
N ILE A 30 8.01 -7.13 2.81
CA ILE A 30 8.46 -6.81 4.17
C ILE A 30 9.46 -5.64 4.20
N ASN A 31 10.35 -5.58 3.21
CA ASN A 31 11.32 -4.50 3.11
C ASN A 31 10.66 -3.17 2.69
N ASN A 32 9.64 -3.25 1.84
CA ASN A 32 8.90 -2.10 1.33
C ASN A 32 7.85 -1.58 2.34
N GLU A 33 7.37 -2.40 3.28
CA GLU A 33 6.51 -1.91 4.38
C GLU A 33 7.17 -0.80 5.22
N LYS A 34 8.50 -0.75 5.25
CA LYS A 34 9.26 0.32 5.92
C LYS A 34 9.52 1.53 5.03
N SER A 35 9.30 1.40 3.74
CA SER A 35 9.43 2.49 2.78
C SER A 35 8.10 3.20 2.69
N ASP A 36 8.11 4.50 2.97
CA ASP A 36 6.98 5.37 2.67
C ASP A 36 6.62 5.20 1.18
N PHE A 37 5.39 4.79 0.87
CA PHE A 37 4.90 4.59 -0.50
C PHE A 37 5.29 5.74 -1.43
N TRP A 38 5.32 6.97 -0.90
CA TRP A 38 5.76 8.15 -1.63
C TRP A 38 7.18 8.04 -2.20
N LYS A 39 8.09 7.37 -1.48
CA LYS A 39 9.50 7.15 -1.84
C LYS A 39 9.70 6.07 -2.90
N GLU A 40 8.70 5.22 -3.13
CA GLU A 40 8.75 4.17 -4.16
C GLU A 40 8.33 4.68 -5.54
N LEU A 41 7.68 5.84 -5.61
CA LEU A 41 7.21 6.44 -6.84
C LEU A 41 8.35 7.14 -7.61
N THR A 42 8.33 7.00 -8.93
CA THR A 42 9.20 7.80 -9.81
C THR A 42 8.84 9.29 -9.72
N LYS A 43 9.78 10.17 -10.08
CA LYS A 43 9.53 11.63 -10.14
C LYS A 43 8.33 11.98 -11.03
N TYR A 44 8.13 11.22 -12.11
CA TYR A 44 7.00 11.39 -13.02
C TYR A 44 5.67 11.04 -12.35
N GLU A 45 5.59 9.91 -11.65
CA GLU A 45 4.39 9.50 -10.92
C GLU A 45 4.06 10.46 -9.78
N GLN A 46 5.07 10.89 -9.02
CA GLN A 46 4.90 11.93 -7.99
C GLN A 46 4.34 13.24 -8.58
N ALA A 47 4.84 13.66 -9.75
CA ALA A 47 4.36 14.87 -10.44
C ALA A 47 2.89 14.72 -10.90
N LYS A 48 2.49 13.54 -11.38
CA LYS A 48 1.08 13.28 -11.75
C LYS A 48 0.15 13.31 -10.54
N ILE A 49 0.56 12.71 -9.43
CA ILE A 49 -0.24 12.72 -8.19
C ILE A 49 -0.41 14.16 -7.68
N LYS A 50 0.68 14.95 -7.63
CA LYS A 50 0.62 16.38 -7.27
C LYS A 50 -0.34 17.15 -8.16
N LYS A 51 -0.22 16.98 -9.48
CA LYS A 51 -1.14 17.60 -10.45
C LYS A 51 -2.59 17.20 -10.21
N GLY A 52 -2.86 15.93 -9.89
CA GLY A 52 -4.20 15.46 -9.54
C GLY A 52 -4.76 16.12 -8.28
N ILE A 53 -3.92 16.30 -7.24
CA ILE A 53 -4.31 17.00 -6.01
C ILE A 53 -4.63 18.47 -6.29
N GLU A 54 -3.78 19.16 -7.05
CA GLU A 54 -3.99 20.56 -7.48
C GLU A 54 -5.29 20.70 -8.29
N GLN A 55 -5.53 19.77 -9.22
CA GLN A 55 -6.78 19.73 -10.00
C GLN A 55 -7.99 19.51 -9.10
N LEU A 56 -7.89 18.65 -8.08
CA LEU A 56 -8.95 18.46 -7.11
C LEU A 56 -9.15 19.70 -6.22
N ASP A 57 -8.10 20.43 -5.86
CA ASP A 57 -8.23 21.69 -5.10
C ASP A 57 -8.91 22.78 -5.94
N TYR A 58 -8.63 22.82 -7.24
CA TYR A 58 -9.22 23.78 -8.18
C TYR A 58 -10.67 23.43 -8.58
N ILE A 59 -10.94 22.15 -8.83
CA ILE A 59 -12.25 21.63 -9.23
C ILE A 59 -12.97 21.19 -7.96
N LYS A 60 -13.70 22.12 -7.33
CA LYS A 60 -14.60 21.92 -6.17
C LYS A 60 -14.79 20.44 -5.79
N ARG A 61 -14.05 19.99 -4.78
CA ARG A 61 -14.18 18.63 -4.23
C ARG A 61 -15.62 18.45 -3.73
N THR A 62 -16.25 17.35 -4.11
CA THR A 62 -17.47 16.89 -3.45
C THR A 62 -17.07 15.76 -2.52
N SER A 63 -17.49 15.82 -1.26
CA SER A 63 -17.15 14.76 -0.32
C SER A 63 -17.80 13.44 -0.76
N TYR A 64 -17.13 12.31 -0.51
CA TYR A 64 -17.69 10.99 -0.82
C TYR A 64 -19.08 10.80 -0.18
N LYS A 65 -19.28 11.34 1.02
CA LYS A 65 -20.56 11.35 1.73
C LYS A 65 -21.67 12.11 0.99
N GLU A 66 -21.33 13.23 0.35
CA GLU A 66 -22.28 13.99 -0.48
C GLU A 66 -22.62 13.29 -1.79
N ILE A 67 -21.67 12.57 -2.39
CA ILE A 67 -21.95 11.72 -3.55
C ILE A 67 -22.93 10.60 -3.16
N LEU A 68 -22.67 9.90 -2.05
CA LEU A 68 -23.54 8.82 -1.56
C LEU A 68 -24.99 9.27 -1.34
N LYS A 69 -25.18 10.48 -0.79
CA LYS A 69 -26.51 11.08 -0.60
C LYS A 69 -27.26 11.37 -1.91
N LYS A 70 -26.56 11.55 -3.04
CA LYS A 70 -27.19 11.84 -4.34
C LYS A 70 -27.62 10.58 -5.09
N ILE A 71 -27.06 9.42 -4.74
CA ILE A 71 -27.30 8.15 -5.41
C ILE A 71 -28.11 7.15 -4.55
N SER A 72 -28.46 7.53 -3.32
CA SER A 72 -29.40 6.80 -2.45
C SER A 72 -30.78 7.43 -2.57
#